data_AF-X1GWB3-F1
#
_entry.id   AF-X1GWB3-F1
#
_cell.length_a   1.000
_cell.length_b   1.000
_cell.length_c   1.000
_cell.angle_alpha   90.00
_cell.angle_beta   90.00
_cell.angle_gamma   90.00
#
_symmetry.space_group_name_H-M   'P 1'
#
loop_
_entity.id
_entity.type
_entity.pdbx_description
1 polymer ?
#
loop_
_entity_poly.entity_id
_entity_poly.type
_entity_poly.pdbx_seq_one_letter_code
_entity_poly.pdbx_strand_id
1 'polypeptide(L)'
;MIYVLALKSPVSDYLGLIHSREDEQEIKKWKEKGIIEVAGVDGETRTLKYSFYEEAQKVKAYEAAQKIKIPALIVHGDEDETVPIEQSRKTASLIENCRLEIIEGADHTYSKPEHFKKMLDLISEFIIEQS
;
A
#
# COMPACT_ATOMS: atom_id res chain seq x y z
N MET A 1 -8.31 21.89 -4.26
CA MET A 1 -9.21 20.87 -4.85
C MET A 1 -8.33 19.75 -5.35
N ILE A 2 -8.65 18.49 -5.04
CA ILE A 2 -7.89 17.31 -5.51
C ILE A 2 -8.54 16.85 -6.80
N TYR A 3 -7.76 16.66 -7.86
CA TYR A 3 -8.27 16.34 -9.21
C TYR A 3 -8.10 14.87 -9.58
N VAL A 4 -7.07 14.20 -9.05
CA VAL A 4 -6.77 12.79 -9.31
C VAL A 4 -6.18 12.12 -8.07
N LEU A 5 -6.21 10.78 -8.05
CA LEU A 5 -5.55 9.96 -7.04
C LEU A 5 -4.63 8.93 -7.72
N ALA A 6 -3.33 8.95 -7.43
CA ALA A 6 -2.41 7.89 -7.84
C ALA A 6 -1.88 7.16 -6.60
N LEU A 7 -1.99 5.83 -6.59
CA LEU A 7 -1.57 4.96 -5.49
C LEU A 7 -0.48 3.99 -5.96
N LYS A 8 0.62 3.90 -5.22
CA LYS A 8 1.70 2.95 -5.44
C LYS A 8 1.60 1.83 -4.41
N SER A 9 1.40 0.58 -4.84
CA SER A 9 1.30 -0.62 -4.00
C SER A 9 0.55 -0.40 -2.66
N PRO A 10 -0.71 0.10 -2.70
CA PRO A 10 -1.41 0.56 -1.49
C PRO A 10 -1.80 -0.58 -0.55
N VAL A 11 -1.50 -0.41 0.75
CA VAL A 11 -2.09 -1.23 1.81
C VAL A 11 -3.51 -0.74 2.09
N SER A 12 -4.50 -1.58 1.81
CA SER A 12 -5.93 -1.29 2.01
C SER A 12 -6.54 -2.13 3.15
N ASP A 13 -5.84 -3.19 3.57
CA ASP A 13 -6.15 -4.00 4.74
C ASP A 13 -4.85 -4.34 5.47
N TYR A 14 -4.54 -3.55 6.50
CA TYR A 14 -3.32 -3.74 7.29
C TYR A 14 -3.39 -5.00 8.16
N LEU A 15 -4.57 -5.34 8.69
CA LEU A 15 -4.73 -6.54 9.52
C LEU A 15 -4.63 -7.81 8.70
N GLY A 16 -5.08 -7.76 7.44
CA GLY A 16 -4.90 -8.85 6.48
C GLY A 16 -3.44 -9.17 6.16
N LEU A 17 -2.48 -8.32 6.55
CA LEU A 17 -1.05 -8.63 6.44
C LEU A 17 -0.57 -9.54 7.58
N ILE A 18 -1.32 -9.68 8.67
CA ILE A 18 -1.00 -10.59 9.79
C ILE A 18 -1.57 -11.96 9.45
N HIS A 19 -0.70 -12.90 9.10
CA HIS A 19 -1.14 -14.20 8.60
C HIS A 19 -0.33 -15.38 9.15
N SER A 20 0.74 -15.12 9.92
CA SER A 20 1.55 -16.14 10.57
C SER A 20 1.43 -16.13 12.10
N ARG A 21 1.81 -17.24 12.74
CA ARG A 21 1.87 -17.33 14.21
C ARG A 21 2.97 -16.43 14.77
N GLU A 22 4.04 -16.25 13.99
CA GLU A 22 5.14 -15.35 14.30
C GLU A 22 4.64 -13.90 14.36
N ASP A 23 3.85 -13.46 13.38
CA ASP A 23 3.26 -12.10 13.36
C ASP A 23 2.41 -11.85 14.61
N GLU A 24 1.54 -12.80 14.97
CA GLU A 24 0.71 -12.67 16.17
C GLU A 24 1.54 -12.54 17.45
N GLN A 25 2.66 -13.26 17.55
CA GLN A 25 3.57 -13.17 18.69
C GLN A 25 4.27 -11.81 18.73
N GLU A 26 4.73 -11.30 17.59
CA GLU A 26 5.33 -9.96 17.50
C GLU A 26 4.34 -8.86 17.88
N ILE A 27 3.08 -8.95 17.45
CA ILE A 27 2.02 -8.02 17.87
C ILE A 27 1.80 -8.07 19.40
N LYS A 28 1.84 -9.25 20.03
CA LYS A 28 1.73 -9.38 21.49
C LYS A 28 2.92 -8.74 22.21
N LYS A 29 4.14 -9.02 21.76
CA LYS A 29 5.35 -8.39 22.31
C LYS A 29 5.32 -6.87 22.15
N TRP A 30 4.85 -6.39 21.00
CA TRP A 30 4.70 -4.97 20.75
C TRP A 30 3.67 -4.32 21.68
N LYS A 31 2.55 -5.01 21.96
CA LYS A 31 1.56 -4.57 22.95
C LYS A 31 2.14 -4.44 24.35
N GLU A 32 2.89 -5.45 24.79
CA GLU A 32 3.51 -5.49 26.12
C GLU A 32 4.59 -4.40 26.30
N LYS A 33 5.43 -4.20 25.28
CA LYS A 33 6.49 -3.19 25.28
C LYS A 33 5.99 -1.78 25.01
N GLY A 34 4.82 -1.64 24.37
CA GLY A 34 4.26 -0.37 23.90
C GLY A 34 4.95 0.22 22.67
N ILE A 35 6.12 -0.30 22.29
CA ILE A 35 6.91 0.13 21.12
C ILE A 35 7.57 -1.07 20.43
N ILE A 36 7.87 -0.91 19.14
CA ILE A 36 8.71 -1.82 18.33
C ILE A 36 9.70 -0.99 17.52
N GLU A 37 10.84 -1.57 17.19
CA GLU A 37 11.84 -0.99 16.31
C GLU A 37 11.68 -1.60 14.91
N VAL A 38 11.53 -0.74 13.91
CA VAL A 38 11.33 -1.12 12.51
C VAL A 38 12.50 -0.59 11.70
N ALA A 39 13.16 -1.46 10.94
CA ALA A 39 14.20 -1.04 10.01
C ALA A 39 13.59 -0.35 8.79
N GLY A 40 14.07 0.85 8.48
CA GLY A 40 13.75 1.54 7.25
C GLY A 40 14.54 1.00 6.06
N VAL A 41 14.02 1.23 4.85
CA VAL A 41 14.73 0.94 3.59
C VAL A 41 16.00 1.76 3.42
N ASP A 42 16.14 2.87 4.15
CA ASP A 42 17.33 3.71 4.24
C ASP A 42 18.35 3.22 5.27
N GLY A 43 18.07 2.10 5.96
CA GLY A 43 18.90 1.55 7.02
C GLY A 43 18.68 2.22 8.38
N GLU A 44 17.83 3.24 8.47
CA GLU A 44 17.52 3.89 9.75
C GLU A 44 16.47 3.10 10.52
N THR A 45 16.72 2.88 11.81
CA THR A 45 15.73 2.25 12.69
C THR A 45 14.76 3.29 13.21
N ARG A 46 13.47 2.99 13.14
CA ARG A 46 12.38 3.85 13.61
C ARG A 46 11.59 3.17 14.72
N THR A 47 11.27 3.91 15.76
CA THR A 47 10.42 3.42 16.84
C THR A 47 8.94 3.65 16.50
N LEU A 48 8.13 2.60 16.51
CA LEU A 48 6.70 2.65 16.26
C LEU A 48 5.93 2.30 17.54
N LYS A 49 5.02 3.17 17.95
CA LYS A 49 4.17 2.96 19.14
C LYS A 49 3.02 2.00 18.83
N TYR A 50 2.64 1.17 19.80
CA TYR A 50 1.54 0.21 19.65
C TYR A 50 0.20 0.87 19.30
N SER A 51 0.02 2.16 19.65
CA SER A 51 -1.14 2.95 19.24
C SER A 51 -1.34 2.99 17.72
N PHE A 52 -0.27 2.86 16.92
CA PHE A 52 -0.37 2.70 15.47
C PHE A 52 -1.20 1.48 15.09
N TYR A 53 -0.93 0.32 15.71
CA TYR A 53 -1.68 -0.90 15.47
C TYR A 53 -3.14 -0.76 15.89
N GLU A 54 -3.40 -0.14 17.04
CA GLU A 54 -4.77 0.12 17.51
C GLU A 54 -5.55 1.06 16.59
N GLU A 55 -4.89 2.04 15.98
CA GLU A 55 -5.49 2.93 14.99
C GLU A 55 -5.71 2.24 13.65
N ALA A 56 -4.73 1.45 13.18
CA ALA A 56 -4.84 0.69 11.94
C ALA A 56 -6.07 -0.23 11.93
N GLN A 57 -6.43 -0.82 13.07
CA GLN A 57 -7.66 -1.62 13.22
C GLN A 57 -8.96 -0.85 12.94
N LYS A 58 -8.94 0.47 13.12
CA LYS A 58 -10.12 1.33 12.95
C LYS A 58 -10.22 1.89 11.53
N VAL A 59 -9.14 1.79 10.74
CA VAL A 59 -9.10 2.28 9.36
C VAL A 59 -9.87 1.33 8.47
N LYS A 60 -10.86 1.86 7.76
CA LYS A 60 -11.70 1.11 6.83
C LYS A 60 -11.46 1.55 5.40
N ALA A 61 -10.26 1.26 4.87
CA ALA A 61 -9.85 1.79 3.58
C ALA A 61 -10.76 1.35 2.42
N TYR A 62 -11.27 0.12 2.43
CA TYR A 62 -12.25 -0.34 1.43
C TYR A 62 -13.58 0.43 1.47
N GLU A 63 -14.07 0.83 2.66
CA GLU A 63 -15.26 1.69 2.76
C GLU A 63 -14.96 3.12 2.26
N ALA A 64 -13.73 3.60 2.48
CA ALA A 64 -13.29 4.89 1.96
C ALA A 64 -13.14 4.87 0.43
N ALA A 65 -12.63 3.77 -0.14
CA ALA A 65 -12.44 3.58 -1.57
C ALA A 65 -13.75 3.77 -2.36
N GLN A 66 -14.86 3.23 -1.86
CA GLN A 66 -16.20 3.38 -2.47
C GLN A 66 -16.68 4.84 -2.58
N LYS A 67 -16.11 5.74 -1.77
CA LYS A 67 -16.46 7.16 -1.75
C LYS A 67 -15.62 7.99 -2.72
N ILE A 68 -14.59 7.41 -3.31
CA ILE A 68 -13.71 8.08 -4.27
C ILE A 68 -14.43 8.18 -5.61
N LYS A 69 -14.63 9.42 -6.08
CA LYS A 69 -15.31 9.73 -7.36
C LYS A 69 -14.40 10.33 -8.42
N ILE A 70 -13.23 10.80 -8.01
CA ILE A 70 -12.21 11.32 -8.93
C ILE A 70 -11.50 10.16 -9.65
N PRO A 71 -10.90 10.41 -10.83
CA PRO A 71 -10.06 9.44 -11.50
C PRO A 71 -8.96 8.92 -10.57
N ALA A 72 -8.78 7.60 -10.56
CA ALA A 72 -7.77 6.94 -9.78
C ALA A 72 -6.89 6.03 -10.64
N LEU A 73 -5.61 5.96 -10.28
CA LEU A 73 -4.65 4.99 -10.79
C LEU A 73 -4.05 4.23 -9.61
N ILE A 74 -3.96 2.92 -9.73
CA ILE A 74 -3.16 2.07 -8.85
C ILE A 74 -2.07 1.42 -9.70
N VAL A 75 -0.82 1.52 -9.28
CA VAL A 75 0.30 0.77 -9.86
C VAL A 75 0.80 -0.23 -8.82
N HIS A 76 0.95 -1.50 -9.22
CA HIS A 76 1.41 -2.58 -8.34
C HIS A 76 2.32 -3.56 -9.10
N GLY A 77 3.39 -4.03 -8.48
CA GLY A 77 4.15 -5.18 -8.98
C GLY A 77 3.48 -6.52 -8.64
N ASP A 78 3.60 -7.53 -9.48
CA ASP A 78 3.04 -8.86 -9.19
C ASP A 78 3.96 -9.78 -8.37
N GLU A 79 5.24 -9.40 -8.22
CA GLU A 79 6.21 -10.01 -7.29
C GLU A 79 6.31 -9.22 -5.97
N ASP A 80 5.30 -8.42 -5.63
CA ASP A 80 5.22 -7.72 -4.34
C ASP A 80 4.91 -8.72 -3.20
N GLU A 81 5.95 -9.11 -2.47
CA GLU A 81 5.85 -9.98 -1.29
C GLU A 81 5.45 -9.23 -0.01
N THR A 82 5.43 -7.88 -0.03
CA THR A 82 5.10 -7.06 1.15
C THR A 82 3.60 -6.78 1.24
N VAL A 83 2.97 -6.52 0.10
CA VAL A 83 1.54 -6.23 -0.01
C VAL A 83 0.94 -7.15 -1.06
N PRO A 84 0.04 -8.07 -0.69
CA PRO A 84 -0.61 -8.93 -1.66
C PRO A 84 -1.36 -8.10 -2.72
N ILE A 85 -1.08 -8.36 -4.00
CA ILE A 85 -1.68 -7.66 -5.13
C ILE A 85 -3.23 -7.68 -5.11
N GLU A 86 -3.82 -8.71 -4.49
CA GLU A 86 -5.26 -8.83 -4.30
C GLU A 86 -5.87 -7.65 -3.52
N GLN A 87 -5.10 -6.99 -2.65
CA GLN A 87 -5.57 -5.75 -2.02
C GLN A 87 -5.80 -4.64 -3.06
N SER A 88 -4.89 -4.47 -4.02
CA SER A 88 -5.03 -3.51 -5.12
C SER A 88 -6.16 -3.89 -6.07
N ARG A 89 -6.30 -5.18 -6.41
CA ARG A 89 -7.44 -5.64 -7.24
C ARG A 89 -8.77 -5.29 -6.58
N LYS A 90 -8.89 -5.58 -5.28
CA LYS A 90 -10.09 -5.25 -4.51
C LYS A 90 -10.32 -3.74 -4.44
N THR A 91 -9.30 -2.94 -4.13
CA THR A 91 -9.43 -1.48 -4.07
C THR A 91 -9.82 -0.89 -5.41
N ALA A 92 -9.20 -1.32 -6.51
CA ALA A 92 -9.56 -0.89 -7.86
C ALA A 92 -11.02 -1.22 -8.19
N SER A 93 -11.50 -2.41 -7.82
CA SER A 93 -12.90 -2.80 -8.05
C SER A 93 -13.94 -1.98 -7.27
N LEU A 94 -13.51 -1.31 -6.19
CA LEU A 94 -14.39 -0.50 -5.34
C LEU A 94 -14.43 0.98 -5.74
N ILE A 95 -13.42 1.46 -6.47
CA ILE A 95 -13.34 2.84 -6.95
C ILE A 95 -13.92 2.87 -8.36
N GLU A 96 -14.97 3.68 -8.56
CA GLU A 96 -15.74 3.73 -9.81
C GLU A 96 -14.89 4.03 -11.06
N ASN A 97 -13.93 4.96 -10.94
CA ASN A 97 -13.08 5.43 -12.04
C ASN A 97 -11.62 5.07 -11.80
N CYS A 98 -11.32 3.79 -11.57
CA CYS A 98 -9.96 3.33 -11.25
C CYS A 98 -9.33 2.47 -12.34
N ARG A 99 -8.13 2.87 -12.77
CA ARG A 99 -7.22 2.04 -13.56
C ARG A 99 -6.28 1.29 -12.62
N LEU A 100 -6.06 -0.01 -12.86
CA LEU A 100 -5.06 -0.81 -12.16
C LEU A 100 -4.00 -1.25 -13.17
N GLU A 101 -2.78 -0.80 -12.98
CA GLU A 101 -1.62 -1.17 -13.78
C GLU A 101 -0.75 -2.16 -12.99
N ILE A 102 -0.45 -3.29 -13.61
CA ILE A 102 0.38 -4.34 -13.02
C ILE A 102 1.71 -4.38 -13.75
N ILE A 103 2.81 -4.27 -13.01
CA ILE A 103 4.16 -4.40 -13.56
C ILE A 103 4.68 -5.80 -13.26
N GLU A 104 4.69 -6.63 -14.30
CA GLU A 104 5.21 -8.00 -14.24
C GLU A 104 6.67 -8.02 -13.77
N GLY A 105 6.98 -8.86 -12.79
CA GLY A 105 8.31 -9.05 -12.19
C GLY A 105 8.74 -7.95 -11.20
N ALA A 106 7.87 -6.98 -10.89
CA ALA A 106 8.21 -5.89 -9.97
C ALA A 106 7.93 -6.26 -8.52
N ASP A 107 8.89 -5.97 -7.63
CA ASP A 107 8.72 -6.05 -6.19
C ASP A 107 8.06 -4.79 -5.60
N HIS A 108 7.81 -4.81 -4.29
CA HIS A 108 7.18 -3.71 -3.55
C HIS A 108 7.86 -2.35 -3.73
N THR A 109 9.19 -2.38 -3.83
CA THR A 109 10.03 -1.19 -3.91
C THR A 109 10.32 -0.76 -5.35
N TYR A 110 9.94 -1.57 -6.33
CA TYR A 110 10.33 -1.42 -7.72
C TYR A 110 11.86 -1.36 -7.85
N SER A 111 12.58 -2.27 -7.18
CA SER A 111 14.04 -2.20 -7.01
C SER A 111 14.84 -2.16 -8.32
N LYS A 112 14.32 -2.76 -9.40
CA LYS A 112 14.93 -2.70 -10.73
C LYS A 112 14.65 -1.34 -11.39
N PRO A 113 15.68 -0.64 -11.93
CA PRO A 113 15.51 0.68 -12.54
C PRO A 113 14.43 0.75 -13.62
N GLU A 114 14.27 -0.30 -14.42
CA GLU A 114 13.25 -0.40 -15.45
C GLU A 114 11.81 -0.45 -14.89
N HIS A 115 11.61 -1.15 -13.76
CA HIS A 115 10.32 -1.22 -13.08
C HIS A 115 9.99 0.11 -12.41
N PHE A 116 10.98 0.72 -11.76
CA PHE A 116 10.82 2.05 -11.17
C PHE A 116 10.47 3.10 -12.22
N LYS A 117 11.19 3.10 -13.35
CA LYS A 117 10.91 4.01 -14.46
C LYS A 117 9.51 3.80 -15.00
N LYS A 118 9.11 2.54 -15.27
CA LYS A 118 7.76 2.23 -15.77
C LYS A 118 6.66 2.70 -14.80
N MET A 119 6.84 2.48 -13.50
CA MET A 119 5.92 2.97 -12.47
C MET A 119 5.80 4.51 -12.51
N LEU A 120 6.92 5.22 -12.59
CA LEU A 120 6.93 6.69 -12.69
C LEU A 120 6.29 7.20 -13.98
N ASP A 121 6.58 6.56 -15.12
CA ASP A 121 6.00 6.93 -16.42
C ASP A 121 4.47 6.81 -16.35
N LEU A 122 3.94 5.68 -15.87
CA LEU A 122 2.49 5.43 -15.73
C LEU A 122 1.79 6.47 -14.86
N ILE A 123 2.39 6.83 -13.72
CA ILE A 123 1.83 7.85 -12.83
C ILE A 123 1.88 9.23 -13.49
N SER A 124 3.00 9.57 -14.15
CA SER A 124 3.19 10.86 -14.80
C SER A 124 2.21 11.05 -15.97
N GLU A 125 2.08 10.04 -16.83
CA GLU A 125 1.13 10.02 -17.93
C GLU A 125 -0.30 10.18 -17.43
N PHE A 126 -0.69 9.43 -16.39
CA PHE A 126 -2.02 9.55 -15.79
C PHE A 126 -2.32 10.96 -15.27
N ILE A 127 -1.35 11.61 -14.61
CA ILE A 127 -1.54 12.99 -14.13
C ILE A 127 -1.72 13.95 -15.32
N ILE A 128 -0.91 13.79 -16.37
CA ILE A 128 -0.98 14.63 -17.58
C ILE A 128 -2.31 14.44 -18.32
N GLU A 129 -2.80 13.21 -18.45
CA GLU A 129 -4.07 12.87 -19.11
C GLU A 129 -5.31 13.50 -18.44
N GLN A 130 -5.22 13.78 -17.14
CA GLN A 130 -6.31 14.30 -16.33
C GLN A 130 -6.17 15.80 -15.98
N SER A 131 -5.12 16.46 -16.51
CA SER A 131 -4.84 17.88 -16.33
C SER A 131 -5.58 18.77 -17.33
#